data_AF-A0A7V7WQH0-F1
#
_entry.id   AF-A0A7V7WQH0-F1
#
_cell.length_a   1.000
_cell.length_b   1.000
_cell.length_c   1.000
_cell.angle_alpha   90.00
_cell.angle_beta   90.00
_cell.angle_gamma   90.00
#
_symmetry.space_group_name_H-M   'P 1'
#
loop_
_entity.id
_entity.type
_entity.pdbx_description
1 polymer ?
#
loop_
_entity_poly.entity_id
_entity_poly.type
_entity_poly.pdbx_seq_one_letter_code
_entity_poly.pdbx_strand_id
1 'polypeptide(L)'
;MKYLAEPEYRHGSVARIGLLLVNLGTPTAATAAAVRSYLAEFLSDPRVVEIPQPWWWLILHGIILRLRPAKSAEKYASVWTPSGAPLLVHTKRQTQLLTGLLGERLKREGLPSGLV
;
A
#
# COMPACT_ATOMS: atom_id res chain seq x y z
N MET A 1 -6.92 3.25 -16.56
CA MET A 1 -7.44 2.33 -15.53
C MET A 1 -8.95 2.23 -15.76
N LYS A 2 -9.50 1.03 -15.96
CA LYS A 2 -10.96 0.87 -16.12
C LYS A 2 -11.56 0.79 -14.72
N TYR A 3 -12.30 1.81 -14.30
CA TYR A 3 -13.00 1.78 -13.02
C TYR A 3 -14.02 0.63 -13.03
N LEU A 4 -14.16 -0.05 -11.89
CA LEU A 4 -15.26 -1.00 -11.71
C LEU A 4 -16.57 -0.22 -11.63
N ALA A 5 -17.63 -0.76 -12.22
CA ALA A 5 -18.96 -0.19 -12.05
C ALA A 5 -19.35 -0.29 -10.56
N GLU A 6 -19.94 0.78 -10.04
CA GLU A 6 -20.50 0.77 -8.69
C GLU A 6 -21.62 -0.29 -8.62
N PRO A 7 -21.66 -1.15 -7.59
CA PRO A 7 -22.72 -2.13 -7.45
C PRO A 7 -24.08 -1.42 -7.31
N GLU A 8 -25.15 -2.04 -7.84
CA GLU A 8 -26.49 -1.51 -7.69
C GLU A 8 -26.87 -1.35 -6.21
N TYR A 9 -27.23 -0.12 -5.83
CA TYR A 9 -27.76 0.16 -4.51
C TYR A 9 -29.14 -0.51 -4.35
N ARG A 10 -29.30 -1.30 -3.28
CA ARG A 10 -30.57 -1.93 -2.94
C ARG A 10 -31.13 -1.29 -1.68
N HIS A 11 -32.31 -0.67 -1.79
CA HIS A 11 -33.02 -0.16 -0.62
C HIS A 11 -33.17 -1.25 0.45
N GLY A 12 -32.85 -0.92 1.70
CA GLY A 12 -32.83 -1.88 2.82
C GLY A 12 -31.50 -2.61 3.03
N SER A 13 -30.47 -2.37 2.19
CA SER A 13 -29.12 -2.85 2.47
C SER A 13 -28.56 -2.22 3.74
N VAL A 14 -27.92 -3.01 4.60
CA VAL A 14 -27.23 -2.51 5.79
C VAL A 14 -26.09 -1.58 5.36
N ALA A 15 -26.10 -0.34 5.85
CA ALA A 15 -25.02 0.61 5.59
C ALA A 15 -23.68 0.05 6.09
N ARG A 16 -22.59 0.28 5.35
CA ARG A 16 -21.23 -0.10 5.74
C ARG A 16 -20.31 1.09 5.60
N ILE A 17 -19.35 1.19 6.51
CA ILE A 17 -18.32 2.21 6.53
C ILE A 17 -17.04 1.55 6.03
N GLY A 18 -16.61 1.93 4.83
CA GLY A 18 -15.31 1.54 4.30
C GLY A 18 -14.21 2.47 4.83
N LEU A 19 -13.18 1.90 5.46
CA LEU A 19 -12.00 2.66 5.88
C LEU A 19 -10.79 2.26 5.06
N LEU A 20 -10.22 3.20 4.31
CA LEU A 20 -9.06 2.98 3.45
C LEU A 20 -7.81 3.64 4.04
N LEU A 21 -6.90 2.81 4.56
CA LEU A 21 -5.58 3.25 5.03
C LEU A 21 -4.57 3.11 3.87
N VAL A 22 -4.11 4.23 3.32
CA VAL A 22 -3.24 4.26 2.13
C VAL A 22 -1.82 4.61 2.52
N ASN A 23 -0.85 3.92 1.90
CA ASN A 23 0.57 4.22 2.01
C ASN A 23 1.27 3.86 0.69
N LEU A 24 2.52 4.28 0.51
CA LEU A 24 3.34 3.93 -0.65
C LEU A 24 3.68 2.44 -0.72
N GLY A 25 3.61 1.74 0.41
CA GLY A 25 3.92 0.33 0.52
C GLY A 25 5.40 0.06 0.77
N THR A 26 5.77 -1.20 0.64
CA THR A 26 7.10 -1.72 0.93
C THR A 26 7.35 -2.95 0.06
N PRO A 27 8.60 -3.27 -0.31
CA PRO A 27 8.90 -4.54 -0.98
C PRO A 27 8.45 -5.73 -0.13
N THR A 28 8.16 -6.85 -0.79
CA THR A 28 7.73 -8.10 -0.14
C THR A 28 8.84 -8.76 0.70
N ALA A 29 10.11 -8.48 0.37
CA ALA A 29 11.28 -8.92 1.11
C ALA A 29 12.43 -7.90 0.98
N ALA A 30 13.39 -7.94 1.90
CA ALA A 30 14.65 -7.16 1.82
C ALA A 30 15.67 -7.77 0.85
N THR A 31 15.23 -8.33 -0.28
CA THR A 31 16.10 -8.90 -1.32
C THR A 31 16.15 -7.99 -2.53
N ALA A 32 17.27 -8.00 -3.26
CA ALA A 32 17.43 -7.19 -4.47
C ALA A 32 16.31 -7.46 -5.50
N ALA A 33 15.85 -8.71 -5.62
CA ALA A 33 14.75 -9.08 -6.51
C ALA A 33 13.42 -8.43 -6.10
N ALA A 34 13.04 -8.53 -4.82
CA ALA A 34 11.79 -7.93 -4.33
C ALA A 34 11.82 -6.40 -4.39
N VAL A 35 12.97 -5.80 -4.08
CA VAL A 35 13.17 -4.35 -4.19
C VAL A 35 13.13 -3.89 -5.64
N ARG A 36 13.67 -4.67 -6.58
CA ARG A 36 13.60 -4.35 -8.01
C ARG A 36 12.15 -4.32 -8.49
N SER A 37 11.34 -5.32 -8.16
CA SER A 37 9.92 -5.35 -8.54
C SER A 37 9.16 -4.16 -7.95
N TYR A 38 9.36 -3.87 -6.66
CA TYR A 38 8.74 -2.72 -6.00
C TYR A 38 9.15 -1.39 -6.66
N LEU A 39 10.44 -1.18 -6.94
CA LEU A 39 10.91 0.04 -7.60
C LEU A 39 10.40 0.16 -9.04
N ALA A 40 10.24 -0.96 -9.75
CA ALA A 40 9.71 -0.95 -11.10
C ALA A 40 8.27 -0.44 -11.11
N GLU A 41 7.43 -0.94 -10.20
CA GLU A 41 6.04 -0.48 -10.05
C GLU A 41 5.99 0.98 -9.59
N PHE A 42 6.67 1.31 -8.50
CA PHE A 42 6.62 2.64 -7.89
C PHE A 42 7.13 3.74 -8.83
N LEU A 43 8.24 3.51 -9.52
CA LEU A 43 8.82 4.50 -10.43
C LEU A 43 8.17 4.50 -11.82
N SER A 44 7.35 3.50 -12.16
CA SER A 44 6.58 3.51 -13.41
C SER A 44 5.38 4.44 -13.38
N ASP A 45 4.94 4.87 -12.18
CA ASP A 45 3.78 5.73 -12.02
C ASP A 45 4.09 7.16 -12.53
N PRO A 46 3.34 7.68 -13.52
CA PRO A 46 3.52 9.05 -14.01
C PRO A 46 3.21 10.13 -12.98
N ARG A 47 2.55 9.78 -11.86
CA ARG A 47 2.32 10.68 -10.72
C ARG A 47 3.54 10.78 -9.80
N VAL A 48 4.48 9.84 -9.90
CA VAL A 48 5.73 9.83 -9.14
C VAL A 48 6.87 10.44 -9.95
N VAL A 49 6.88 10.22 -11.27
CA VAL A 49 7.91 10.76 -12.17
C VAL A 49 7.26 11.46 -13.36
N GLU A 50 7.53 12.76 -13.50
CA GLU A 50 6.90 13.63 -14.51
C GLU A 50 7.62 13.63 -15.88
N ILE A 51 8.63 12.78 -16.07
CA ILE A 51 9.39 12.66 -17.33
C ILE A 51 8.53 11.89 -18.36
N PRO A 52 8.52 12.26 -19.65
CA PRO A 52 7.75 11.54 -20.65
C PRO A 52 8.09 10.03 -20.68
N GLN A 53 7.04 9.20 -20.67
CA GLN A 53 7.12 7.76 -20.40
C GLN A 53 8.16 7.00 -21.23
N PRO A 54 8.35 7.23 -22.54
CA PRO A 54 9.33 6.46 -23.32
C PRO A 54 10.77 6.68 -22.85
N TRP A 55 11.14 7.94 -22.56
CA TRP A 55 12.46 8.29 -22.06
C TRP A 55 12.69 7.75 -20.66
N TRP A 56 11.69 7.89 -19.80
CA TRP A 56 11.78 7.38 -18.45
C TRP A 56 11.85 5.86 -18.40
N TRP A 57 11.08 5.16 -19.23
CA TRP A 57 11.10 3.70 -19.31
C TRP A 57 12.49 3.16 -19.65
N LEU A 58 13.20 3.82 -20.58
CA LEU A 58 14.57 3.47 -20.94
C LEU A 58 15.54 3.69 -19.78
N ILE A 59 15.42 4.81 -19.06
CA ILE A 59 16.26 5.10 -17.89
C ILE A 59 15.98 4.10 -16.75
N LEU A 60 14.70 3.82 -16.50
CA LEU A 60 14.23 2.93 -15.45
C LEU A 60 14.76 1.51 -15.68
N HIS A 61 14.51 0.92 -16.85
CA HIS A 61 14.88 -0.47 -17.14
C HIS A 61 16.34 -0.64 -17.60
N GLY A 62 16.95 0.42 -18.14
CA GLY A 62 18.33 0.42 -18.60
C GLY A 62 19.35 0.66 -17.48
N ILE A 63 19.08 1.59 -16.56
CA ILE A 63 20.05 2.04 -15.55
C ILE A 63 19.55 1.73 -14.13
N ILE A 64 18.37 2.25 -13.76
CA ILE A 64 17.92 2.25 -12.35
C ILE A 64 17.71 0.83 -11.83
N LEU A 65 16.91 0.02 -12.53
CA LEU A 65 16.57 -1.34 -12.10
C LEU A 65 17.73 -2.34 -12.21
N ARG A 66 18.84 -1.98 -12.85
CA ARG A 66 20.04 -2.82 -12.96
C ARG A 66 21.06 -2.52 -11.86
N LEU A 67 21.25 -1.24 -11.52
CA LEU A 67 22.35 -0.82 -10.64
C LEU A 67 21.92 -0.58 -9.20
N ARG A 68 20.70 -0.07 -8.99
CA ARG A 68 20.24 0.45 -7.69
C ARG A 68 19.66 -0.60 -6.71
N PRO A 69 19.05 -1.73 -7.14
CA PRO A 69 18.35 -2.60 -6.21
C PRO A 69 19.21 -3.22 -5.11
N ALA A 70 20.48 -3.54 -5.37
CA ALA A 70 21.38 -4.12 -4.36
C ALA A 70 21.61 -3.15 -3.19
N LYS A 71 21.99 -1.90 -3.50
CA LYS A 71 22.19 -0.84 -2.49
C LYS A 71 20.90 -0.50 -1.74
N SER A 72 19.76 -0.52 -2.43
CA SER A 72 18.46 -0.30 -1.77
C SER A 72 18.07 -1.48 -0.87
N ALA A 73 18.35 -2.72 -1.28
CA ALA A 73 18.06 -3.90 -0.47
C ALA A 73 18.83 -3.91 0.85
N GLU A 74 20.09 -3.49 0.85
CA GLU A 74 20.88 -3.33 2.10
C GLU A 74 20.21 -2.35 3.08
N LYS A 75 19.67 -1.24 2.58
CA LYS A 75 18.92 -0.27 3.41
C LYS A 75 17.61 -0.83 3.93
N TYR A 76 16.90 -1.62 3.12
CA TYR A 76 15.70 -2.32 3.60
C TYR A 76 16.06 -3.37 4.64
N ALA A 77 17.17 -4.09 4.44
CA ALA A 77 17.66 -5.11 5.37
C ALA A 77 18.07 -4.49 6.71
N SER A 78 18.66 -3.30 6.73
CA SER A 78 19.10 -2.64 7.98
C SER A 78 17.96 -2.26 8.92
N VAL A 79 16.73 -2.14 8.41
CA VAL A 79 15.52 -1.84 9.20
C VAL A 79 14.54 -3.01 9.23
N TRP A 80 14.90 -4.15 8.66
CA TRP A 80 14.01 -5.31 8.58
C TRP A 80 13.91 -6.01 9.94
N THR A 81 12.70 -6.35 10.36
CA THR A 81 12.47 -7.08 11.62
C THR A 81 12.06 -8.52 11.32
N PRO A 82 12.10 -9.42 12.32
CA PRO A 82 11.54 -10.77 12.18
C PRO A 82 10.05 -10.77 11.82
N SER A 83 9.32 -9.71 12.19
CA SER A 83 7.91 -9.51 11.83
C SER A 83 7.69 -8.94 10.42
N GLY A 84 8.75 -8.56 9.70
CA GLY A 84 8.72 -8.07 8.33
C GLY A 84 9.10 -6.60 8.19
N ALA A 85 8.63 -5.96 7.12
CA ALA A 85 8.84 -4.53 6.92
C ALA A 85 8.11 -3.71 8.00
N PRO A 86 8.79 -2.80 8.73
CA PRO A 86 8.16 -2.02 9.81
C PRO A 86 6.90 -1.28 9.37
N LEU A 87 6.91 -0.69 8.17
CA LEU A 87 5.75 0.02 7.63
C LEU A 87 4.51 -0.87 7.54
N LEU A 88 4.65 -2.07 6.96
CA LEU A 88 3.56 -3.01 6.82
C LEU A 88 3.08 -3.54 8.17
N VAL A 89 4.02 -3.83 9.08
CA VAL A 89 3.70 -4.30 10.44
C VAL A 89 2.89 -3.24 11.20
N HIS A 90 3.35 -2.00 11.18
CA HIS A 90 2.67 -0.90 11.86
C HIS A 90 1.34 -0.56 11.20
N THR A 91 1.24 -0.55 9.88
CA THR A 91 -0.04 -0.32 9.18
C THR A 91 -1.06 -1.41 9.53
N LYS A 92 -0.68 -2.69 9.55
CA LYS A 92 -1.59 -3.77 9.98
C LYS A 92 -2.07 -3.58 11.42
N ARG A 93 -1.16 -3.21 12.32
CA ARG A 93 -1.51 -2.94 13.73
C ARG A 93 -2.44 -1.73 13.86
N GLN A 94 -2.16 -0.65 13.12
CA GLN A 94 -3.01 0.54 13.08
C GLN A 94 -4.41 0.20 12.59
N THR A 95 -4.54 -0.59 11.51
CA THR A 95 -5.83 -1.05 11.01
C THR A 95 -6.61 -1.80 12.09
N GLN A 96 -5.99 -2.77 12.77
CA GLN A 96 -6.65 -3.54 13.82
C GLN A 96 -7.14 -2.67 14.99
N LEU A 97 -6.27 -1.78 15.48
CA LEU A 97 -6.61 -0.90 16.60
C LEU A 97 -7.70 0.11 16.22
N LEU A 98 -7.64 0.65 15.01
CA LEU A 98 -8.61 1.63 14.52
C LEU A 98 -9.99 0.98 14.31
N THR A 99 -10.05 -0.23 13.74
CA THR A 99 -11.30 -0.99 13.62
C THR A 99 -11.92 -1.24 14.99
N GLY A 100 -11.14 -1.67 15.98
CA GLY A 100 -11.63 -1.87 17.35
C GLY A 100 -12.16 -0.59 17.99
N LEU A 101 -11.39 0.51 17.89
CA LEU A 101 -11.78 1.81 18.44
C LEU A 101 -13.06 2.35 17.81
N LEU A 102 -13.21 2.23 16.49
CA LEU A 102 -14.39 2.67 15.77
C LEU A 102 -15.62 1.82 16.14
N GLY A 103 -15.47 0.50 16.27
CA GLY A 103 -16.53 -0.38 16.74
C GLY A 103 -17.05 0.01 18.13
N GLU A 104 -16.15 0.29 19.07
CA GLU A 104 -16.53 0.77 20.42
C GLU A 104 -17.12 2.18 20.41
N ARG A 105 -16.66 3.06 19.52
CA ARG A 105 -17.26 4.39 19.37
C ARG A 105 -18.68 4.30 18.83
N LEU A 106 -18.93 3.49 17.79
CA LEU A 106 -20.25 3.31 17.21
C LEU A 106 -21.25 2.75 18.22
N LYS A 107 -20.86 1.73 19.00
CA LYS A 107 -21.72 1.20 20.08
C LYS A 107 -22.15 2.29 21.06
N ARG A 108 -21.23 3.19 21.46
CA ARG A 108 -21.53 4.31 22.37
C ARG A 108 -22.50 5.32 21.78
N GLU A 109 -22.48 5.51 20.47
CA GLU A 109 -23.42 6.38 19.74
C GLU A 109 -24.75 5.65 19.41
N GLY A 110 -24.95 4.43 19.92
CA GLY A 110 -26.16 3.62 19.65
C GLY A 110 -26.19 2.97 18.26
N LEU A 111 -25.06 2.97 17.54
CA LEU A 111 -24.92 2.38 16.22
C LEU A 111 -24.33 0.96 16.29
N PRO A 112 -24.66 0.05 15.35
CA PRO A 112 -24.13 -1.29 15.36
C PRO A 112 -22.61 -1.31 15.10
N SER A 113 -21.85 -2.07 15.88
CA SER A 113 -20.39 -2.20 15.70
C SER A 113 -19.97 -2.85 14.38
N GLY A 114 -20.89 -3.57 13.72
CA GLY A 114 -20.63 -4.23 12.43
C GLY A 114 -20.69 -3.28 11.22
N LEU A 115 -20.86 -1.98 11.42
CA LEU A 115 -20.82 -1.02 10.31
C LEU A 115 -19.40 -0.90 9.72
N VAL A 116 -18.36 -1.04 10.54
CA VAL A 116 -16.94 -0.99 10.15
C VAL A 116 -16.33 -2.38 10.01
#